data_AF-A0A314UGX5-F1
#
_entry.id   AF-A0A314UGX5-F1
#
_cell.length_a   1.000
_cell.length_b   1.000
_cell.length_c   1.000
_cell.angle_alpha   90.00
_cell.angle_beta   90.00
_cell.angle_gamma   90.00
#
_symmetry.space_group_name_H-M   'P 1'
#
loop_
_entity.id
_entity.type
_entity.pdbx_description
1 polymer ?
#
loop_
_entity_poly.entity_id
_entity_poly.type
_entity_poly.pdbx_seq_one_letter_code
_entity_poly.pdbx_strand_id
1 'polypeptide(L)'
;MGVHQMTTAEAFMEFRYCLDTDMALGPLDSAQLDELQARLAEGEEMIGRYAEANMRMTEGCLLEQELAVIKEQVQPAMARLKENDLVVQRENEELAQVEAQITELQARWDLILELREGAVVVSTKMKSSAKQILKAATEKKKVLAERKLIKARWQADIDGGDIAWRRITCLIWEMFSEGV
;
A
#
# COMPACT_ATOMS: atom_id res chain seq x y z
N MET A 1 -4.92 -23.47 -81.43
CA MET A 1 -3.49 -23.72 -81.11
C MET A 1 -3.17 -22.87 -79.90
N GLY A 2 -2.86 -23.51 -78.77
CA GLY A 2 -2.64 -22.80 -77.50
C GLY A 2 -1.26 -22.17 -77.48
N VAL A 3 -1.18 -20.87 -77.22
CA VAL A 3 0.06 -20.19 -76.87
C VAL A 3 0.35 -20.59 -75.43
N HIS A 4 1.26 -21.55 -75.23
CA HIS A 4 1.74 -21.86 -73.88
C HIS A 4 2.55 -20.64 -73.41
N GLN A 5 2.12 -20.01 -72.31
CA GLN A 5 2.93 -19.01 -71.62
C GLN A 5 4.12 -19.72 -70.99
N MET A 6 5.27 -19.65 -71.64
CA MET A 6 6.53 -20.09 -71.04
C MET A 6 6.91 -19.15 -69.91
N THR A 7 7.39 -19.73 -68.82
CA THR A 7 8.04 -18.99 -67.75
C THR A 7 9.36 -18.40 -68.24
N THR A 8 9.82 -17.32 -67.62
CA THR A 8 11.11 -16.70 -67.95
C THR A 8 12.27 -17.68 -67.87
N ALA A 9 12.24 -18.64 -66.92
CA ALA A 9 13.27 -19.68 -66.80
C ALA A 9 13.26 -20.66 -67.99
N GLU A 10 12.08 -21.04 -68.50
CA GLU A 10 11.95 -21.91 -69.67
C GLU A 10 12.41 -21.22 -70.95
N ALA A 11 12.12 -19.93 -71.11
CA ALA A 11 12.54 -19.15 -72.27
C ALA A 11 14.07 -19.00 -72.36
N PHE A 12 14.75 -18.86 -71.22
CA PHE A 12 16.21 -18.82 -71.17
C PHE A 12 16.85 -20.16 -71.47
N MET A 13 16.27 -21.28 -71.00
CA MET A 13 16.75 -22.61 -71.33
C MET A 13 16.62 -22.92 -72.83
N GLU A 14 15.51 -22.55 -73.45
CA GLU A 14 15.29 -22.76 -74.89
C GLU A 14 16.24 -21.89 -75.74
N PHE A 15 16.48 -20.64 -75.33
CA PHE A 15 17.44 -19.76 -76.00
C PHE A 15 18.89 -20.26 -75.88
N ARG A 16 19.29 -20.78 -74.71
CA ARG A 16 20.59 -21.46 -74.52
C ARG A 16 20.74 -22.65 -75.46
N TYR A 17 19.70 -23.48 -75.56
CA TYR A 17 19.67 -24.63 -76.46
C TYR A 17 19.82 -24.21 -77.94
N CYS A 18 19.19 -23.11 -78.36
CA CYS A 18 19.36 -22.56 -79.70
C CYS A 18 20.79 -22.10 -79.96
N LEU A 19 21.43 -21.39 -79.03
CA LEU A 19 22.82 -20.95 -79.18
C LEU A 19 23.81 -22.11 -79.21
N ASP A 20 23.59 -23.14 -78.40
CA ASP A 20 24.40 -24.36 -78.41
C ASP A 20 24.26 -25.11 -79.75
N THR A 21 23.08 -25.05 -80.37
CA THR A 21 22.81 -25.63 -81.69
C THR A 21 23.47 -24.82 -82.81
N ASP A 22 23.43 -23.49 -82.73
CA ASP A 22 24.13 -22.62 -83.68
C ASP A 22 25.64 -22.80 -83.58
N MET A 23 26.22 -22.96 -82.39
CA MET A 23 27.64 -23.32 -82.22
C MET A 23 28.02 -24.60 -83.00
N ALA A 24 27.15 -25.61 -83.01
CA ALA A 24 27.39 -26.88 -83.70
C ALA A 24 27.29 -26.78 -85.24
N LEU A 25 26.59 -25.77 -85.77
CA LEU A 25 26.33 -25.61 -87.21
C LEU A 25 27.30 -24.62 -87.90
N GLY A 26 28.12 -23.88 -87.14
CA GLY A 26 29.15 -22.97 -87.66
C GLY A 26 28.77 -21.60 -88.28
N PRO A 27 27.56 -21.02 -88.11
CA PRO A 27 27.21 -19.69 -88.62
C PRO A 27 27.80 -18.49 -87.83
N LEU A 28 28.26 -18.69 -86.59
CA LEU A 28 28.87 -17.65 -85.73
C LEU A 28 30.36 -17.92 -85.54
N ASP A 29 31.17 -16.86 -85.49
CA ASP A 29 32.56 -16.99 -85.03
C ASP A 29 32.64 -17.08 -83.49
N SER A 30 33.77 -17.56 -82.96
CA SER A 30 33.95 -17.78 -81.52
C SER A 30 33.76 -16.52 -80.69
N ALA A 31 34.15 -15.35 -81.20
CA ALA A 31 34.09 -14.10 -80.44
C ALA A 31 32.64 -13.59 -80.31
N GLN A 32 31.84 -13.76 -81.36
CA GLN A 32 30.41 -13.44 -81.34
C GLN A 32 29.63 -14.33 -80.37
N LEU A 33 30.01 -15.60 -80.27
CA LEU A 33 29.40 -16.53 -79.33
C LEU A 33 29.75 -16.18 -77.87
N ASP A 34 31.00 -15.86 -77.59
CA ASP A 34 31.46 -15.43 -76.26
C ASP A 34 30.72 -14.16 -75.81
N GLU A 35 30.53 -13.19 -76.70
CA GLU A 35 29.76 -11.96 -76.42
C GLU A 35 28.27 -12.26 -76.14
N LEU A 36 27.64 -13.13 -76.93
CA LEU A 36 26.25 -13.55 -76.73
C LEU A 36 26.07 -14.30 -75.41
N GLN A 37 27.00 -15.19 -75.05
CA GLN A 37 26.99 -15.91 -73.78
C GLN A 37 27.18 -14.97 -72.58
N ALA A 38 28.09 -13.99 -72.68
CA ALA A 38 28.30 -12.99 -71.63
C ALA A 38 27.03 -12.15 -71.40
N ARG A 39 26.40 -11.66 -72.48
CA ARG A 39 25.14 -10.89 -72.40
C ARG A 39 23.98 -11.71 -71.85
N LEU A 40 23.94 -13.01 -72.15
CA LEU A 40 22.99 -13.95 -71.56
C LEU A 40 23.18 -14.09 -70.06
N ALA A 41 24.43 -14.30 -69.60
CA ALA A 41 24.75 -14.40 -68.18
C ALA A 41 24.38 -13.12 -67.42
N GLU A 42 24.64 -11.94 -67.99
CA GLU A 42 24.20 -10.65 -67.43
C GLU A 42 22.67 -10.54 -67.37
N GLY A 43 21.97 -11.00 -68.40
CA GLY A 43 20.51 -11.05 -68.43
C GLY A 43 19.92 -11.97 -67.36
N GLU A 44 20.50 -13.16 -67.17
CA GLU A 44 20.12 -14.10 -66.12
C GLU A 44 20.35 -13.51 -64.73
N GLU A 45 21.49 -12.85 -64.51
CA GLU A 45 21.81 -12.19 -63.25
C GLU A 45 20.83 -11.04 -62.96
N MET A 46 20.49 -10.22 -63.96
CA MET A 46 19.49 -9.15 -63.80
C MET A 46 18.11 -9.70 -63.43
N ILE A 47 17.68 -10.80 -64.06
CA ILE A 47 16.41 -11.46 -63.74
C ILE A 47 16.44 -12.02 -62.31
N GLY A 48 17.54 -12.63 -61.89
CA GLY A 48 17.74 -13.09 -60.52
C GLY A 48 17.62 -11.95 -59.51
N ARG A 49 18.31 -10.82 -59.76
CA ARG A 49 18.21 -9.62 -58.92
C ARG A 49 16.80 -9.03 -58.89
N TYR A 50 16.08 -9.04 -60.01
CA TYR A 50 14.70 -8.56 -60.08
C TYR A 50 13.74 -9.47 -59.31
N ALA A 51 13.90 -10.79 -59.44
CA ALA A 51 13.10 -11.76 -58.68
C ALA A 51 13.33 -11.60 -57.17
N GLU A 52 14.57 -11.44 -56.74
CA GLU A 52 14.91 -11.17 -55.34
C GLU A 52 14.32 -9.85 -54.85
N ALA A 53 14.43 -8.78 -55.64
CA ALA A 53 13.83 -7.49 -55.31
C ALA A 53 12.31 -7.59 -55.18
N ASN A 54 11.66 -8.34 -56.06
CA ASN A 54 10.22 -8.57 -56.01
C ASN A 54 9.82 -9.39 -54.78
N MET A 55 10.57 -10.42 -54.40
CA MET A 55 10.34 -11.17 -53.16
C MET A 55 10.47 -10.27 -51.93
N ARG A 56 11.54 -9.48 -51.83
CA ARG A 56 11.73 -8.50 -50.74
C ARG A 56 10.60 -7.47 -50.68
N MET A 57 10.08 -7.04 -51.82
CA MET A 57 8.93 -6.14 -51.87
C MET A 57 7.67 -6.83 -51.30
N THR A 58 7.39 -8.07 -51.69
CA THR A 58 6.25 -8.82 -51.14
C THR A 58 6.39 -9.10 -49.64
N GLU A 59 7.58 -9.42 -49.16
CA GLU A 59 7.87 -9.56 -47.73
C GLU A 59 7.65 -8.24 -46.99
N GLY A 60 8.12 -7.12 -47.57
CA GLY A 60 7.87 -5.78 -47.04
C GLY A 60 6.38 -5.47 -46.90
N CYS A 61 5.58 -5.78 -47.91
CA CYS A 61 4.12 -5.61 -47.85
C CYS A 61 3.47 -6.48 -46.76
N LEU A 62 3.92 -7.72 -46.57
CA LEU A 62 3.44 -8.60 -45.49
C LEU A 62 3.78 -8.04 -44.11
N LEU A 63 5.01 -7.57 -43.91
CA LEU A 63 5.45 -6.96 -42.66
C LEU A 63 4.67 -5.69 -42.32
N GLU A 64 4.37 -4.84 -43.30
CA GLU A 64 3.52 -3.67 -43.10
C GLU A 64 2.10 -4.05 -42.66
N GLN A 65 1.55 -5.13 -43.23
CA GLN A 65 0.24 -5.64 -42.87
C GLN A 65 0.22 -6.24 -41.46
N GLU A 66 1.23 -7.03 -41.09
CA GLU A 66 1.39 -7.56 -39.73
C GLU A 66 1.54 -6.43 -38.70
N LEU A 67 2.34 -5.41 -39.03
CA LEU A 67 2.52 -4.24 -38.17
C LEU A 67 1.22 -3.46 -37.96
N ALA A 68 0.36 -3.37 -38.98
CA ALA A 68 -0.97 -2.77 -38.85
C ALA A 68 -1.86 -3.59 -37.89
N VAL A 69 -1.87 -4.91 -38.02
CA VAL A 69 -2.62 -5.81 -37.12
C VAL A 69 -2.12 -5.69 -35.68
N ILE A 70 -0.80 -5.69 -35.46
CA ILE A 70 -0.21 -5.53 -34.13
C ILE A 70 -0.61 -4.17 -33.52
N LYS A 71 -0.55 -3.09 -34.30
CA LYS A 71 -0.97 -1.76 -33.81
C LYS A 71 -2.43 -1.77 -33.37
N GLU A 72 -3.32 -2.37 -34.15
CA GLU A 72 -4.74 -2.45 -33.83
C GLU A 72 -4.98 -3.27 -32.55
N GLN A 73 -4.25 -4.38 -32.37
CA GLN A 73 -4.35 -5.22 -31.17
C GLN A 73 -3.75 -4.56 -29.91
N VAL A 74 -2.70 -3.74 -30.06
CA VAL A 74 -2.03 -3.07 -28.93
C VAL A 74 -2.82 -1.85 -28.42
N GLN A 75 -3.56 -1.15 -29.29
CA GLN A 75 -4.37 0.00 -28.87
C GLN A 75 -5.32 -0.28 -27.69
N PRO A 76 -6.14 -1.34 -27.68
CA PRO A 76 -7.03 -1.63 -26.56
C PRO A 76 -6.25 -1.98 -25.28
N ALA A 77 -5.11 -2.66 -25.39
CA ALA A 77 -4.25 -2.93 -24.23
C ALA A 77 -3.69 -1.63 -23.63
N MET A 78 -3.27 -0.69 -24.48
CA MET A 78 -2.79 0.63 -24.07
C MET A 78 -3.90 1.46 -23.41
N ALA A 79 -5.13 1.38 -23.92
CA ALA A 79 -6.29 2.05 -23.31
C ALA A 79 -6.58 1.49 -21.92
N ARG A 80 -6.58 0.16 -21.77
CA ARG A 80 -6.77 -0.51 -20.47
C ARG A 80 -5.67 -0.18 -19.46
N LEU A 81 -4.41 -0.08 -19.90
CA LEU A 81 -3.31 0.31 -19.02
C LEU A 81 -3.53 1.73 -18.46
N LYS A 82 -3.95 2.68 -19.30
CA LYS A 82 -4.27 4.04 -18.84
C LYS A 82 -5.45 4.07 -17.87
N GLU A 83 -6.48 3.26 -18.11
CA GLU A 83 -7.61 3.14 -17.19
C GLU A 83 -7.17 2.57 -15.84
N ASN A 84 -6.35 1.51 -15.86
CA ASN A 84 -5.79 0.93 -14.63
C ASN A 84 -4.93 1.92 -13.86
N ASP A 85 -4.11 2.73 -14.53
CA ASP A 85 -3.31 3.77 -13.87
C ASP A 85 -4.19 4.78 -13.11
N LEU A 86 -5.33 5.17 -13.69
CA LEU A 86 -6.29 6.06 -13.03
C LEU A 86 -6.99 5.38 -11.84
N VAL A 87 -7.31 4.09 -11.95
CA VAL A 87 -7.89 3.31 -10.85
C VAL A 87 -6.89 3.22 -9.69
N VAL A 88 -5.63 2.87 -9.97
CA VAL A 88 -4.57 2.78 -8.95
C VAL A 88 -4.34 4.13 -8.28
N GLN A 89 -4.38 5.25 -9.02
CA GLN A 89 -4.28 6.58 -8.42
C GLN A 89 -5.41 6.84 -7.42
N ARG A 90 -6.65 6.52 -7.78
CA ARG A 90 -7.81 6.67 -6.88
C ARG A 90 -7.68 5.78 -5.65
N GLU A 91 -7.32 4.52 -5.83
CA GLU A 91 -7.16 3.58 -4.71
C GLU A 91 -6.07 4.05 -3.74
N ASN A 92 -4.99 4.66 -4.25
CA ASN A 92 -3.95 5.23 -3.41
C ASN A 92 -4.43 6.47 -2.62
N GLU A 93 -5.29 7.31 -3.21
CA GLU A 93 -5.92 8.43 -2.49
C GLU A 93 -6.86 7.95 -1.38
N GLU A 94 -7.68 6.94 -1.68
CA GLU A 94 -8.56 6.30 -0.69
C GLU A 94 -7.75 5.64 0.43
N LEU A 95 -6.66 4.96 0.09
CA LEU A 95 -5.75 4.36 1.07
C LEU A 95 -5.14 5.42 1.98
N ALA A 96 -4.64 6.53 1.43
CA ALA A 96 -4.10 7.64 2.22
C ALA A 96 -5.16 8.24 3.17
N GLN A 97 -6.42 8.31 2.74
CA GLN A 97 -7.52 8.76 3.60
C GLN A 97 -7.78 7.77 4.75
N VAL A 98 -7.77 6.46 4.48
CA VAL A 98 -7.94 5.43 5.50
C VAL A 98 -6.78 5.45 6.50
N GLU A 99 -5.54 5.60 6.04
CA GLU A 99 -4.36 5.72 6.90
C GLU A 99 -4.46 6.95 7.84
N ALA A 100 -4.93 8.09 7.33
CA ALA A 100 -5.19 9.27 8.14
C ALA A 100 -6.25 8.99 9.23
N GLN A 101 -7.34 8.31 8.90
CA GLN A 101 -8.37 7.93 9.87
C GLN A 101 -7.84 6.95 10.93
N ILE A 102 -7.01 5.98 10.55
CA ILE A 102 -6.37 5.05 11.49
C ILE A 102 -5.49 5.84 12.47
N THR A 103 -4.72 6.80 11.97
CA THR A 103 -3.84 7.64 12.81
C THR A 103 -4.65 8.46 13.82
N GLU A 104 -5.79 9.02 13.39
CA GLU A 104 -6.71 9.74 14.28
C GLU A 104 -7.32 8.82 15.34
N LEU A 105 -7.77 7.63 14.94
CA LEU A 105 -8.35 6.65 15.87
C LEU A 105 -7.31 6.17 16.89
N GLN A 106 -6.07 5.96 16.48
CA GLN A 106 -4.96 5.64 17.38
C GLN A 106 -4.75 6.75 18.41
N ALA A 107 -4.66 8.02 17.98
CA ALA A 107 -4.51 9.15 18.90
C ALA A 107 -5.68 9.27 19.90
N ARG A 108 -6.92 9.00 19.45
CA ARG A 108 -8.09 8.96 20.33
C ARG A 108 -8.01 7.82 21.34
N TRP A 109 -7.52 6.65 20.92
CA TRP A 109 -7.36 5.51 21.81
C TRP A 109 -6.32 5.75 22.89
N ASP A 110 -5.19 6.34 22.53
CA ASP A 110 -4.13 6.71 23.47
C ASP A 110 -4.65 7.68 24.53
N LEU A 111 -5.42 8.70 24.11
CA LEU A 111 -6.06 9.63 25.04
C LEU A 111 -7.03 8.93 26.01
N ILE A 112 -7.85 8.01 25.51
CA ILE A 112 -8.78 7.25 26.37
C ILE A 112 -8.00 6.40 27.38
N LEU A 113 -6.89 5.81 26.96
CA LEU A 113 -6.04 5.01 27.83
C LEU A 113 -5.43 5.87 28.95
N GLU A 114 -4.87 7.03 28.62
CA GLU A 114 -4.32 7.98 29.61
C GLU A 114 -5.39 8.43 30.62
N LEU A 115 -6.59 8.79 30.14
CA LEU A 115 -7.69 9.20 31.00
C LEU A 115 -8.12 8.08 31.95
N ARG A 116 -8.15 6.83 31.46
CA ARG A 116 -8.47 5.66 32.27
C ARG A 116 -7.43 5.44 33.36
N GLU A 117 -6.15 5.51 33.02
CA GLU A 117 -5.06 5.37 33.99
C GLU A 117 -5.11 6.46 35.07
N GLY A 118 -5.30 7.71 34.65
CA GLY A 118 -5.51 8.83 35.57
C GLY A 118 -6.69 8.62 36.52
N ALA A 119 -7.83 8.15 36.01
CA ALA A 119 -9.01 7.86 36.82
C ALA A 119 -8.76 6.74 37.85
N VAL A 120 -8.00 5.70 37.48
CA VAL A 120 -7.61 4.63 38.40
C VAL A 120 -6.74 5.16 39.53
N VAL A 121 -5.75 6.01 39.22
CA VAL A 121 -4.90 6.65 40.23
C VAL A 121 -5.73 7.53 41.18
N VAL A 122 -6.65 8.34 40.66
CA VAL A 122 -7.54 9.17 41.50
C VAL A 122 -8.41 8.30 42.40
N SER A 123 -9.02 7.24 41.85
CA SER A 123 -9.88 6.30 42.61
C SER A 123 -9.14 5.64 43.77
N THR A 124 -7.91 5.16 43.53
CA THR A 124 -7.08 4.56 44.60
C THR A 124 -6.73 5.55 45.70
N LYS A 125 -6.40 6.81 45.33
CA LYS A 125 -6.13 7.89 46.30
C LYS A 125 -7.38 8.28 47.10
N MET A 126 -8.53 8.37 46.45
CA MET A 126 -9.80 8.64 47.14
C MET A 126 -10.14 7.51 48.12
N LYS A 127 -9.96 6.25 47.71
CA LYS A 127 -10.21 5.08 48.56
C LYS A 127 -9.28 5.05 49.79
N SER A 128 -8.00 5.39 49.63
CA SER A 128 -7.06 5.45 50.76
C SER A 128 -7.39 6.61 51.71
N SER A 129 -7.74 7.79 51.17
CA SER A 129 -8.17 8.95 51.96
C SER A 129 -9.46 8.66 52.74
N ALA A 130 -10.47 8.08 52.09
CA ALA A 130 -11.72 7.69 52.74
C ALA A 130 -11.49 6.70 53.89
N LYS A 131 -10.57 5.73 53.70
CA LYS A 131 -10.19 4.78 54.75
C LYS A 131 -9.54 5.47 55.95
N GLN A 132 -8.69 6.47 55.72
CA GLN A 132 -8.07 7.26 56.79
C GLN A 132 -9.11 8.10 57.55
N ILE A 133 -10.02 8.76 56.84
CA ILE A 133 -11.11 9.54 57.45
C ILE A 133 -12.01 8.65 58.31
N LEU A 134 -12.40 7.48 57.79
CA LEU A 134 -13.21 6.52 58.53
C LEU A 134 -12.49 6.10 59.83
N LYS A 135 -11.20 5.73 59.74
CA LYS A 135 -10.40 5.36 60.90
C LYS A 135 -10.36 6.49 61.93
N ALA A 136 -10.07 7.72 61.51
CA ALA A 136 -10.04 8.89 62.39
C ALA A 136 -11.41 9.17 63.05
N ALA A 137 -12.50 9.04 62.30
CA ALA A 137 -13.85 9.23 62.81
C ALA A 137 -14.22 8.16 63.85
N THR A 138 -13.86 6.90 63.61
CA THR A 138 -14.09 5.83 64.59
C THR A 138 -13.32 6.05 65.89
N GLU A 139 -12.07 6.51 65.80
CA GLU A 139 -11.25 6.80 66.97
C GLU A 139 -11.80 7.99 67.75
N LYS A 140 -12.16 9.08 67.07
CA LYS A 140 -12.80 10.25 67.69
C LYS A 140 -14.10 9.88 68.40
N LYS A 141 -14.89 8.95 67.85
CA LYS A 141 -16.10 8.44 68.48
C LYS A 141 -15.81 7.66 69.77
N LYS A 142 -14.75 6.84 69.80
CA LYS A 142 -14.32 6.13 71.02
C LYS A 142 -13.90 7.11 72.11
N VAL A 143 -13.04 8.07 71.79
CA VAL A 143 -12.59 9.11 72.73
C VAL A 143 -13.79 9.90 73.28
N LEU A 144 -14.76 10.23 72.42
CA LEU A 144 -15.98 10.91 72.87
C LEU A 144 -16.82 10.04 73.82
N ALA A 145 -16.93 8.74 73.56
CA ALA A 145 -17.65 7.80 74.42
C ALA A 145 -16.96 7.65 75.79
N GLU A 146 -15.64 7.52 75.80
CA GLU A 146 -14.84 7.50 77.04
C GLU A 146 -15.01 8.80 77.84
N ARG A 147 -14.93 9.96 77.18
CA ARG A 147 -15.16 11.25 77.82
C ARG A 147 -16.57 11.37 78.41
N LYS A 148 -17.60 10.88 77.72
CA LYS A 148 -18.98 10.83 78.23
C LYS A 148 -19.09 9.90 79.45
N LEU A 149 -18.43 8.75 79.42
CA LEU A 149 -18.41 7.80 80.54
C LEU A 149 -17.73 8.40 81.78
N ILE A 150 -16.57 9.04 81.61
CA ILE A 150 -15.87 9.73 82.70
C ILE A 150 -16.75 10.84 83.28
N LYS A 151 -17.37 11.65 82.43
CA LYS A 151 -18.28 12.72 82.88
C LYS A 151 -19.47 12.19 83.68
N ALA A 152 -20.06 11.07 83.25
CA ALA A 152 -21.18 10.44 83.96
C ALA A 152 -20.76 9.91 85.33
N ARG A 153 -19.56 9.32 85.45
CA ARG A 153 -19.00 8.85 86.74
C ARG A 153 -18.78 10.01 87.70
N TRP A 154 -18.13 11.08 87.26
CA TRP A 154 -17.91 12.26 88.09
C TRP A 154 -19.22 12.88 88.58
N GLN A 155 -20.25 12.92 87.75
CA GLN A 155 -21.56 13.42 88.16
C GLN A 155 -22.20 12.53 89.24
N ALA A 156 -22.12 11.21 89.10
CA ALA A 156 -22.63 10.27 90.10
C ALA A 156 -21.89 10.42 91.45
N ASP A 157 -20.57 10.63 91.44
CA ASP A 157 -19.77 10.85 92.66
C ASP A 157 -20.17 12.16 93.36
N ILE A 158 -20.45 13.24 92.60
CA ILE A 158 -20.94 14.53 93.12
C ILE A 158 -22.33 14.39 93.76
N ASP A 159 -23.23 13.66 93.09
CA ASP A 159 -24.63 13.47 93.51
C ASP A 159 -24.74 12.51 94.72
N GLY A 160 -23.84 11.53 94.83
CA GLY A 160 -23.76 10.56 95.94
C GLY A 160 -23.26 11.14 97.27
N GLY A 161 -22.81 12.41 97.29
CA GLY A 161 -22.52 13.14 98.52
C GLY A 161 -21.13 12.91 99.12
N ASP A 162 -20.12 12.52 98.33
CA ASP A 162 -18.73 12.47 98.82
C ASP A 162 -18.19 13.89 99.04
N ILE A 163 -18.17 14.30 100.31
CA ILE A 163 -17.81 15.65 100.78
C ILE A 163 -16.35 16.00 100.45
N ALA A 164 -15.47 15.00 100.36
CA ALA A 164 -14.06 15.22 99.98
C ALA A 164 -13.94 15.62 98.50
N TRP A 165 -14.74 15.01 97.63
CA TRP A 165 -14.75 15.33 96.20
C TRP A 165 -15.32 16.72 95.92
N ARG A 166 -16.43 17.11 96.56
CA ARG A 166 -17.02 18.46 96.37
C ARG A 166 -16.02 19.59 96.67
N ARG A 167 -15.15 19.41 97.67
CA ARG A 167 -14.09 20.38 98.00
C ARG A 167 -13.00 20.45 96.92
N ILE A 168 -12.57 19.32 96.38
CA ILE A 168 -11.53 19.26 95.34
C ILE A 168 -12.07 19.79 94.00
N THR A 169 -13.33 19.50 93.65
CA THR A 169 -13.94 19.98 92.40
C THR A 169 -14.12 21.50 92.39
N CYS A 170 -14.50 22.11 93.52
CA CYS A 170 -14.55 23.57 93.64
C CYS A 170 -13.17 24.24 93.43
N LEU A 171 -12.10 23.66 93.98
CA LEU A 171 -10.73 24.18 93.84
C LEU A 171 -10.19 24.10 92.40
N ILE A 172 -10.49 23.00 91.68
CA ILE A 172 -10.08 22.84 90.28
C ILE A 172 -10.89 23.77 89.35
N TRP A 173 -12.18 24.00 89.65
CA TRP A 173 -13.01 24.91 88.87
C TRP A 173 -12.57 26.38 89.03
N GLU A 174 -12.17 26.81 90.23
CA GLU A 174 -11.56 28.14 90.46
C GLU A 174 -10.28 28.32 89.62
N MET A 175 -9.40 27.32 89.58
CA MET A 175 -8.14 27.40 88.81
C MET A 175 -8.32 27.47 87.28
N PHE A 176 -9.41 26.91 86.73
CA PHE A 176 -9.67 26.92 85.28
C PHE A 176 -10.55 28.09 84.82
N SER A 177 -11.09 28.90 85.75
CA SER A 177 -11.98 30.03 85.45
C SER A 177 -11.24 31.37 85.29
N GLU A 178 -9.96 31.44 85.64
CA GLU A 178 -9.14 32.67 85.53
C GLU A 178 -8.35 32.77 84.20
N GLY A 179 -8.67 31.94 83.20
CA GLY A 179 -7.96 31.89 81.91
C GLY A 179 -8.85 32.04 80.68
N VAL A 180 -9.85 32.93 80.74
CA VAL A 180 -10.48 33.54 79.54
C VAL A 180 -9.87 34.91 79.31
#